data_AF-A0A658BRU1-F1
#
_entry.id   AF-A0A658BRU1-F1
#
_cell.length_a   1.000
_cell.length_b   1.000
_cell.length_c   1.000
_cell.angle_alpha   90.00
_cell.angle_beta   90.00
_cell.angle_gamma   90.00
#
_symmetry.space_group_name_H-M   'P 1'
#
loop_
_entity.id
_entity.type
_entity.pdbx_description
1 polymer ?
#
loop_
_entity_poly.entity_id
_entity_poly.type
_entity_poly.pdbx_seq_one_letter_code
_entity_poly.pdbx_strand_id
1 'polypeptide(L)'
;MAASCSYHELAYALALDLCSQWKHENRKSVLSVDDLMKIKEWINTAGSGVIKYPAMAPLASRGLDDLIAENFRTAPPGANLLRI
;
A
#
# COMPACT_ATOMS: atom_id res chain seq x y z
N MET A 1 -17.22 -3.48 23.41
CA MET A 1 -16.52 -4.66 22.87
C MET A 1 -15.38 -4.11 22.02
N ALA A 2 -14.16 -4.06 22.57
CA ALA A 2 -13.03 -3.44 21.90
C ALA A 2 -12.70 -4.26 20.63
N ALA A 3 -12.74 -3.61 19.47
CA ALA A 3 -12.31 -4.21 18.22
C ALA A 3 -10.86 -4.66 18.39
N SER A 4 -10.62 -5.96 18.42
CA SER A 4 -9.32 -6.54 18.18
C SER A 4 -8.98 -6.26 16.72
N CYS A 5 -8.55 -5.02 16.47
CA CYS A 5 -8.01 -4.59 15.19
C CYS A 5 -6.82 -5.49 14.93
N SER A 6 -7.04 -6.50 14.08
CA SER A 6 -6.04 -7.51 13.85
C SER A 6 -4.85 -6.84 13.18
N TYR A 7 -3.64 -7.31 13.49
CA TYR A 7 -2.40 -6.74 12.96
C TYR A 7 -2.43 -6.64 11.41
N HIS A 8 -3.22 -7.51 10.78
CA HIS A 8 -3.48 -7.55 9.34
C HIS A 8 -4.34 -6.38 8.84
N GLU A 9 -5.41 -6.03 9.56
CA GLU A 9 -6.28 -4.88 9.21
C GLU A 9 -5.52 -3.57 9.35
N LEU A 10 -4.66 -3.45 10.36
CA LEU A 10 -3.80 -2.28 10.53
C LEU A 10 -2.80 -2.14 9.38
N ALA A 11 -2.13 -3.23 9.00
CA ALA A 11 -1.18 -3.25 7.87
C ALA A 11 -1.87 -2.83 6.55
N TYR A 12 -3.07 -3.37 6.32
CA TYR A 12 -3.87 -3.07 5.13
C TYR A 12 -4.33 -1.61 5.09
N ALA A 13 -4.85 -1.09 6.21
CA ALA A 13 -5.29 0.31 6.31
C ALA A 13 -4.13 1.29 6.05
N LEU A 14 -2.94 0.99 6.58
CA LEU A 14 -1.74 1.79 6.33
C LEU A 14 -1.30 1.75 4.87
N ALA A 15 -1.34 0.57 4.23
CA ALA A 15 -1.01 0.45 2.82
C ALA A 15 -2.00 1.22 1.92
N LEU A 16 -3.29 1.20 2.25
CA LEU A 16 -4.32 1.99 1.56
C LEU A 16 -4.11 3.50 1.72
N ASP A 17 -3.74 3.96 2.92
CA ASP A 17 -3.47 5.37 3.18
C ASP A 17 -2.29 5.88 2.33
N LEU A 18 -1.21 5.09 2.24
CA LEU A 18 -0.05 5.41 1.39
C LEU A 18 -0.39 5.37 -0.10
N CYS A 19 -1.23 4.42 -0.52
CA CYS A 19 -1.77 4.38 -1.87
C CYS A 19 -2.57 5.64 -2.19
N SER A 20 -3.45 6.06 -1.27
CA SER A 20 -4.26 7.28 -1.42
C SER A 20 -3.39 8.53 -1.49
N GLN A 21 -2.38 8.64 -0.64
CA GLN A 21 -1.42 9.75 -0.66
C GLN A 21 -0.66 9.78 -1.99
N TRP A 22 -0.12 8.64 -2.43
CA TRP A 22 0.58 8.55 -3.72
C TRP A 22 -0.31 8.92 -4.90
N LYS A 23 -1.58 8.47 -4.89
CA LYS A 23 -2.59 8.86 -5.89
C LYS A 23 -2.79 10.37 -5.92
N HIS A 24 -2.94 11.00 -4.76
CA HIS A 24 -3.11 12.44 -4.65
C HIS A 24 -1.88 13.20 -5.16
N GLU A 25 -0.68 12.81 -4.73
CA GLU A 25 0.58 13.47 -5.12
C GLU A 25 0.86 13.33 -6.63
N ASN A 26 0.56 12.16 -7.22
CA ASN A 26 0.80 11.88 -8.63
C ASN A 26 -0.42 12.15 -9.53
N ARG A 27 -1.52 12.69 -8.98
CA ARG A 27 -2.81 12.92 -9.66
C ARG A 27 -3.32 11.68 -10.43
N LYS A 28 -3.18 10.50 -9.82
CA LYS A 28 -3.63 9.22 -10.37
C LYS A 28 -4.96 8.79 -9.76
N SER A 29 -5.90 8.35 -10.58
CA SER A 29 -7.18 7.78 -10.10
C SER A 29 -7.06 6.28 -9.78
N VAL A 30 -6.15 5.58 -10.45
CA VAL A 30 -5.95 4.12 -10.37
C VAL A 30 -4.47 3.85 -10.12
N LEU A 31 -4.16 2.86 -9.29
CA LEU A 31 -2.79 2.39 -9.07
C LEU A 31 -2.57 1.08 -9.79
N SER A 32 -1.44 1.00 -10.49
CA SER A 32 -0.94 -0.25 -11.05
C SER A 32 -0.07 -0.99 -10.02
N VAL A 33 0.23 -2.25 -10.27
CA VAL A 33 1.22 -3.01 -9.47
C VAL A 33 2.60 -2.33 -9.48
N ASP A 34 2.99 -1.74 -10.61
CA ASP A 34 4.21 -0.95 -10.74
C ASP A 34 4.19 0.28 -9.80
N ASP A 35 3.03 0.91 -9.64
CA ASP A 35 2.86 2.00 -8.66
C ASP A 35 3.00 1.50 -7.22
N LEU A 36 2.49 0.30 -6.89
CA LEU A 36 2.69 -0.29 -5.56
C LEU A 36 4.17 -0.56 -5.27
N MET A 37 4.93 -1.03 -6.27
CA MET A 37 6.38 -1.21 -6.14
C MET A 37 7.08 0.14 -5.91
N LYS A 38 6.69 1.18 -6.65
CA LYS A 38 7.21 2.54 -6.46
C LYS A 38 6.89 3.13 -5.10
N ILE A 39 5.68 2.91 -4.58
CA ILE A 39 5.30 3.31 -3.22
C ILE A 39 6.19 2.61 -2.19
N LYS A 40 6.47 1.31 -2.38
CA LYS A 40 7.37 0.56 -1.51
C LYS A 40 8.81 1.11 -1.54
N GLU A 41 9.33 1.40 -2.73
CA GLU A 41 10.64 2.06 -2.89
C GLU A 41 10.65 3.47 -2.28
N TRP A 42 9.56 4.22 -2.43
CA TRP A 42 9.41 5.55 -1.87
C TRP A 42 9.46 5.55 -0.35
N ILE A 43 8.80 4.59 0.32
CA ILE A 43 8.89 4.40 1.77
C ILE A 43 10.34 4.09 2.20
N ASN A 44 11.02 3.21 1.46
CA ASN A 44 12.40 2.83 1.76
C ASN A 44 13.40 3.98 1.52
N THR A 45 13.14 4.85 0.55
CA THR A 45 14.06 5.91 0.11
C THR A 45 13.82 7.24 0.82
N ALA A 46 12.57 7.67 0.95
CA ALA A 46 12.21 8.93 1.62
C ALA A 46 12.24 8.81 3.15
N GLY A 47 12.36 7.58 3.67
CA GLY A 47 12.41 7.29 5.08
C GLY A 47 11.15 7.71 5.83
N SER A 48 11.32 7.95 7.13
CA SER A 48 10.29 8.36 8.10
C SER A 48 9.50 9.63 7.75
N GLY A 49 9.89 10.40 6.73
CA GLY A 49 9.26 11.69 6.41
C GLY A 49 7.94 11.58 5.65
N VAL A 50 7.72 10.45 4.97
CA VAL A 50 6.52 10.20 4.14
C VAL A 50 5.39 9.59 4.95
N ILE A 51 5.74 8.76 5.93
CA ILE A 51 4.76 8.07 6.76
C ILE A 51 4.58 8.86 8.05
N LYS A 52 3.34 9.29 8.32
CA LYS A 52 2.96 9.98 9.57
C LYS A 52 3.43 9.25 10.83
N TYR A 53 3.59 7.93 10.74
CA TYR A 53 4.12 7.05 11.77
C TYR A 53 5.29 6.21 11.24
N PRO A 54 6.54 6.67 11.42
CA PRO A 54 7.73 5.97 10.92
C PRO A 54 7.88 4.53 11.40
N ALA A 55 7.51 4.27 12.66
CA ALA A 55 7.54 2.93 13.24
C ALA A 55 6.57 1.95 12.56
N MET A 56 5.62 2.46 11.78
CA MET A 56 4.66 1.66 11.01
C MET A 56 5.11 1.41 9.57
N ALA A 57 6.26 1.95 9.13
CA ALA A 57 6.84 1.66 7.81
C ALA A 57 6.97 0.16 7.47
N PRO A 58 7.50 -0.71 8.35
CA PRO A 58 7.58 -2.14 8.06
C PRO A 58 6.19 -2.81 7.96
N LEU A 59 5.21 -2.31 8.72
CA LEU A 59 3.83 -2.77 8.70
C LEU A 59 3.13 -2.39 7.40
N ALA A 60 3.30 -1.14 6.95
CA ALA A 60 2.76 -0.66 5.68
C ALA A 60 3.41 -1.34 4.48
N SER A 61 4.73 -1.58 4.53
CA SER A 61 5.46 -2.36 3.51
C SER A 61 4.91 -3.78 3.38
N ARG A 62 4.59 -4.43 4.50
CA ARG A 62 3.95 -5.75 4.49
C ARG A 62 2.52 -5.71 3.92
N GLY A 63 1.73 -4.71 4.26
CA GLY A 63 0.40 -4.53 3.67
C GLY A 63 0.45 -4.28 2.15
N LEU A 64 1.48 -3.59 1.66
CA LEU A 64 1.71 -3.43 0.22
C LEU A 64 2.11 -4.74 -0.45
N ASP A 65 2.96 -5.56 0.19
CA ASP A 65 3.32 -6.89 -0.31
C ASP A 65 2.10 -7.80 -0.41
N ASP A 66 1.21 -7.76 0.58
CA ASP A 66 -0.04 -8.52 0.58
C ASP A 66 -0.96 -8.03 -0.56
N LEU A 67 -1.12 -6.71 -0.76
CA LEU A 67 -1.88 -6.13 -1.87
C LEU A 67 -1.32 -6.54 -3.25
N ILE A 68 0.00 -6.56 -3.40
CA ILE A 68 0.67 -7.00 -4.63
C ILE A 68 0.39 -8.50 -4.85
N ALA A 69 0.58 -9.32 -3.82
CA ALA A 69 0.34 -10.75 -3.89
C ALA A 69 -1.13 -11.09 -4.20
N GLU A 70 -2.08 -10.36 -3.62
CA GLU A 70 -3.50 -10.48 -3.93
C GLU A 70 -3.80 -10.08 -5.37
N ASN A 71 -3.16 -9.03 -5.90
CA ASN A 71 -3.31 -8.65 -7.30
C ASN A 71 -2.78 -9.75 -8.24
N PHE A 72 -1.62 -10.34 -7.94
CA PHE A 72 -1.09 -11.47 -8.70
C PHE A 72 -1.96 -12.73 -8.63
N ARG A 73 -2.66 -12.96 -7.52
CA ARG A 73 -3.58 -14.10 -7.37
C ARG A 73 -4.92 -13.90 -8.07
N THR A 74 -5.39 -12.65 -8.19
CA THR A 74 -6.72 -12.33 -8.69
C THR A 74 -6.75 -11.83 -10.13
N ALA A 75 -5.63 -11.33 -10.67
CA ALA A 75 -5.58 -10.83 -12.03
C ALA A 75 -5.39 -11.97 -13.06
N PRO A 76 -6.27 -12.11 -14.07
CA PRO A 76 -5.89 -12.79 -15.30
C PRO A 76 -4.72 -12.02 -15.95
N PRO A 77 -3.80 -12.69 -16.67
CA PRO A 77 -2.61 -12.07 -17.22
C PRO A 77 -2.99 -10.89 -18.13
N GLY A 78 -2.79 -9.65 -17.65
CA GLY A 78 -3.11 -8.41 -18.38
C GLY A 78 -3.95 -7.36 -17.63
N ALA A 79 -4.53 -7.67 -16.46
CA ALA A 79 -5.45 -6.76 -15.75
C ALA A 79 -4.90 -6.16 -14.43
N ASN A 80 -3.63 -5.74 -14.42
CA ASN A 80 -2.92 -5.22 -13.23
C ASN A 80 -3.37 -3.80 -12.80
N LEU A 81 -4.68 -3.55 -12.69
CA LEU A 81 -5.24 -2.26 -12.27
C LEU A 81 -6.02 -2.44 -10.97
N LEU A 82 -5.49 -1.92 -9.87
CA LEU A 82 -6.20 -1.86 -8.61
C LEU A 82 -7.13 -0.63 -8.63
N ARG A 83 -8.45 -0.88 -8.79
CA ARG A 83 -9.50 0.09 -8.42
C ARG A 83 -9.62 0.10 -6.90
N ILE A 84 -8.66 0.77 -6.26
CA ILE A 84 -8.73 1.17 -4.85
C ILE A 84 -9.52 2.47 -4.74
#